data_AF-H3DAR4-F1
#
_entry.id   AF-H3DAR4-F1
#
_cell.length_a   1.000
_cell.length_b   1.000
_cell.length_c   1.000
_cell.angle_alpha   90.00
_cell.angle_beta   90.00
_cell.angle_gamma   90.00
#
_symmetry.space_group_name_H-M   'P 1'
#
loop_
_entity.id
_entity.type
_entity.pdbx_description
1 polymer ?
#
loop_
_entity_poly.entity_id
_entity_poly.type
_entity_poly.pdbx_seq_one_letter_code
_entity_poly.pdbx_strand_id
1 'polypeptide(L)'
;MTFLSFVVLLVTLLHQGHGNSLDSCQGRCGYGTDSSFTCQCNQHCERYNDCCHDYEAVCKAGSTSCKGRCGENYNSQNKCHCNSKCTQYSNCCSDYADLCGASAGGGSVTITDAEIKALSETLYVLDSNKASASELIVDPQVLVPDSETGSQTDLSPKLLFRYLNENVLFSRPTYAALLALLDNYNRMTGQAEDFSPQQLAEQDTFLKETVSNTELGRELFAFLYTKGVYPSEEAFIQDLKMMWFGLYSRNNNKLDSSGFEHIFAGEIKGGKVSGFHNWIQFYLLEKRGLLNYYSHSFNGPWTTYPDVLGMQFMWDGYYKQVGSAVIGCSPEFDLALYSLCYIARPGKQCRLSLGGKELVIQTYTWDNSTYGDGKKFIGSAFPSTPRTM
;
A
#
# COMPACT_ATOMS: atom_id res chain seq x y z
N MET A 1 24.81 83.98 27.45
CA MET A 1 24.46 83.83 26.02
C MET A 1 25.52 82.90 25.44
N THR A 2 25.26 81.70 24.92
CA THR A 2 24.06 81.15 24.29
C THR A 2 24.29 79.63 24.16
N PHE A 3 23.34 78.84 24.69
CA PHE A 3 22.88 77.49 24.33
C PHE A 3 23.83 76.41 23.77
N LEU A 4 23.99 75.34 24.56
CA LEU A 4 24.31 73.98 24.12
C LEU A 4 23.10 73.37 23.39
N SER A 5 23.30 72.83 22.19
CA SER A 5 22.33 71.96 21.52
C SER A 5 22.67 70.49 21.75
N PHE A 6 21.79 69.79 22.45
CA PHE A 6 21.73 68.34 22.54
C PHE A 6 21.17 67.75 21.24
N VAL A 7 21.86 66.78 20.64
CA VAL A 7 21.30 65.89 19.62
C VAL A 7 21.16 64.51 20.25
N VAL A 8 19.91 64.12 20.50
CA VAL A 8 19.51 62.80 21.01
C VAL A 8 19.40 61.85 19.82
N LEU A 9 20.26 60.82 19.78
CA LEU A 9 20.14 59.71 18.83
C LEU A 9 19.10 58.70 19.39
N LEU A 10 17.91 58.69 18.81
CA LEU A 10 16.89 57.67 19.07
C LEU A 10 17.09 56.53 18.05
N VAL A 11 17.65 55.40 18.48
CA VAL A 11 17.68 54.17 17.67
C VAL A 11 16.43 53.36 18.01
N THR A 12 15.43 53.41 17.14
CA THR A 12 14.25 52.54 17.21
C THR A 12 14.62 51.14 16.72
N LEU A 13 14.68 50.17 17.64
CA LEU A 13 14.70 48.75 17.33
C LEU A 13 13.31 48.33 16.80
N LEU A 14 13.19 48.20 15.48
CA LEU A 14 12.10 47.45 14.86
C LEU A 14 12.38 45.95 15.09
N HIS A 15 11.70 45.35 16.07
CA HIS A 15 11.55 43.90 16.12
C HIS A 15 10.55 43.50 15.03
N GLN A 16 11.05 43.10 13.87
CA GLN A 16 10.28 42.26 12.95
C GLN A 16 10.26 40.84 13.52
N GLY A 17 9.22 40.54 14.30
CA GLY A 17 8.89 39.18 14.68
C GLY A 17 8.57 38.36 13.43
N HIS A 18 9.53 37.57 12.98
CA HIS A 18 9.31 36.53 11.98
C HIS A 18 8.54 35.39 12.67
N GLY A 19 7.22 35.39 12.55
CA GLY A 19 6.41 34.23 12.91
C GLY A 19 6.69 33.10 11.92
N ASN A 20 7.45 32.10 12.33
CA ASN A 20 7.53 30.83 11.61
C ASN A 20 6.12 30.23 11.55
N SER A 21 5.67 29.78 10.37
CA SER A 21 4.36 29.15 10.18
C SER A 21 4.19 27.79 10.87
N LEU A 22 5.14 27.41 11.75
CA LEU A 22 5.18 26.15 12.50
C LEU A 22 4.65 26.30 13.94
N ASP A 23 4.52 27.51 14.48
CA ASP A 23 4.09 27.77 15.86
C ASP A 23 2.62 28.22 15.97
N SER A 24 1.73 27.39 15.41
CA SER A 24 0.26 27.57 15.44
C SER A 24 -0.42 26.40 16.16
N CYS A 25 -1.60 26.65 16.74
CA CYS A 25 -2.45 25.64 17.34
C CYS A 25 -3.38 24.90 16.38
N GLN A 26 -3.37 25.21 15.08
CA GLN A 26 -4.20 24.52 14.11
C GLN A 26 -3.87 23.01 14.08
N GLY A 27 -4.86 22.17 14.40
CA GLY A 27 -4.68 20.71 14.50
C GLY A 27 -3.88 20.21 15.70
N ARG A 28 -3.44 21.09 16.62
CA ARG A 28 -2.59 20.78 17.78
C ARG A 28 -3.27 21.00 19.15
N CYS A 29 -4.56 21.37 19.16
CA CYS A 29 -5.30 21.55 20.41
C CYS A 29 -5.45 20.24 21.21
N GLY A 30 -5.14 20.29 22.51
CA GLY A 30 -5.38 19.17 23.43
C GLY A 30 -4.39 18.00 23.33
N TYR A 31 -3.32 18.13 22.54
CA TYR A 31 -2.18 17.21 22.59
C TYR A 31 -1.34 17.46 23.84
N GLY A 32 -0.51 16.48 24.24
CA GLY A 32 0.47 16.64 25.32
C GLY A 32 1.53 17.70 24.99
N THR A 33 2.45 17.97 25.92
CA THR A 33 3.59 18.86 25.64
C THR A 33 4.45 18.28 24.52
N ASP A 34 4.74 19.07 23.48
CA ASP A 34 5.63 18.69 22.39
C ASP A 34 6.82 19.64 22.35
N SER A 35 8.01 19.10 22.61
CA SER A 35 9.28 19.85 22.65
C SER A 35 9.77 20.28 21.27
N SER A 36 9.14 19.80 20.19
CA SER A 36 9.49 20.15 18.81
C SER A 36 8.97 21.54 18.40
N PHE A 37 8.12 22.16 19.23
CA PHE A 37 7.51 23.46 19.00
C PHE A 37 7.90 24.46 20.09
N THR A 38 7.95 25.75 19.73
CA THR A 38 8.34 26.79 20.70
C THR A 38 7.18 27.19 21.62
N CYS A 39 5.96 26.78 21.28
CA CYS A 39 4.74 27.04 22.02
C CYS A 39 3.84 25.82 22.11
N GLN A 40 2.98 25.81 23.12
CA GLN A 40 2.10 24.71 23.47
C GLN A 40 0.62 25.07 23.22
N CYS A 41 -0.17 24.04 22.88
CA CYS A 41 -1.61 24.15 22.59
C CYS A 41 -2.44 23.28 23.54
N ASN A 42 -1.92 23.08 24.76
CA ASN A 42 -2.51 22.26 25.79
C ASN A 42 -3.07 23.13 26.92
N GLN A 43 -3.97 22.57 27.73
CA GLN A 43 -4.65 23.26 28.83
C GLN A 43 -3.72 23.84 29.90
N HIS A 44 -2.47 23.39 29.97
CA HIS A 44 -1.50 23.86 30.95
C HIS A 44 -0.66 25.02 30.43
N CYS A 45 -0.75 25.36 29.15
CA CYS A 45 0.11 26.39 28.57
C CYS A 45 -0.08 27.76 29.22
N GLU A 46 -1.29 28.06 29.73
CA GLU A 46 -1.57 29.31 30.43
C GLU A 46 -0.90 29.36 31.81
N ARG A 47 -0.73 28.19 32.43
CA ARG A 47 -0.02 28.04 33.70
C ARG A 47 1.48 28.21 33.52
N TYR A 48 2.02 27.72 32.41
CA TYR A 48 3.45 27.79 32.08
C TYR A 48 3.83 29.01 31.24
N ASN A 49 2.83 29.79 30.81
CA ASN A 49 2.96 30.97 29.96
C ASN A 49 3.70 30.68 28.64
N ASP A 50 3.41 29.53 28.03
CA ASP A 50 4.01 29.06 26.78
C ASP A 50 2.96 28.77 25.70
N CYS A 51 1.75 29.35 25.80
CA CYS A 51 0.72 29.17 24.79
C CYS A 51 1.12 29.74 23.43
N CYS A 52 0.75 29.05 22.35
CA CYS A 52 0.87 29.64 21.01
C CYS A 52 -0.02 30.89 20.91
N HIS A 53 0.40 31.83 20.06
CA HIS A 53 -0.26 33.13 19.90
C HIS A 53 -1.74 33.01 19.49
N ASP A 54 -2.11 31.92 18.82
CA ASP A 54 -3.44 31.62 18.33
C ASP A 54 -4.20 30.63 19.24
N TYR A 55 -3.65 30.24 20.39
CA TYR A 55 -4.26 29.27 21.31
C TYR A 55 -5.67 29.68 21.74
N GLU A 56 -5.87 30.96 22.08
CA GLU A 56 -7.20 31.44 22.47
C GLU A 56 -8.17 31.43 21.28
N ALA A 57 -7.72 31.83 20.10
CA ALA A 57 -8.56 31.86 18.90
C ALA A 57 -8.88 30.46 18.33
N VAL A 58 -7.95 29.52 18.44
CA VAL A 58 -8.05 28.19 17.81
C VAL A 58 -8.56 27.13 18.80
N CYS A 59 -8.05 27.12 20.03
CA CYS A 59 -8.39 26.09 21.01
C CYS A 59 -9.49 26.53 22.01
N LYS A 60 -9.66 27.83 22.30
CA LYS A 60 -10.73 28.32 23.20
C LYS A 60 -11.96 28.83 22.45
N ALA A 61 -11.77 29.67 21.42
CA ALA A 61 -12.86 30.22 20.62
C ALA A 61 -13.47 29.18 19.65
N GLY A 62 -12.72 28.10 19.36
CA GLY A 62 -13.19 26.97 18.55
C GLY A 62 -14.29 26.12 19.18
N SER A 63 -14.62 26.29 20.47
CA SER A 63 -15.49 25.40 21.27
C SER A 63 -16.96 25.28 20.83
N THR A 64 -17.38 25.92 19.73
CA THR A 64 -18.76 25.90 19.22
C THR A 64 -18.91 25.39 17.77
N SER A 65 -17.79 25.10 17.08
CA SER A 65 -17.77 24.71 15.65
C SER A 65 -16.77 23.58 15.40
N CYS A 66 -17.01 22.79 14.35
CA CYS A 66 -16.12 21.74 13.87
C CYS A 66 -15.09 22.15 12.81
N LYS A 67 -15.06 23.41 12.41
CA LYS A 67 -14.09 23.90 11.43
C LYS A 67 -12.65 23.66 11.92
N GLY A 68 -11.93 22.76 11.26
CA GLY A 68 -10.56 22.37 11.63
C GLY A 68 -10.45 21.48 12.87
N ARG A 69 -11.56 20.89 13.35
CA ARG A 69 -11.63 20.07 14.58
C ARG A 69 -12.16 18.64 14.34
N CYS A 70 -12.46 18.25 13.10
CA CYS A 70 -12.93 16.90 12.81
C CYS A 70 -11.90 15.84 13.26
N GLY A 71 -12.36 14.84 14.03
CA GLY A 71 -11.50 13.79 14.57
C GLY A 71 -10.74 14.15 15.85
N GLU A 72 -11.07 15.27 16.51
CA GLU A 72 -10.40 15.69 17.74
C GLU A 72 -10.48 14.67 18.89
N ASN A 73 -9.54 14.73 19.84
CA ASN A 73 -9.66 13.99 21.09
C ASN A 73 -10.70 14.64 22.03
N TYR A 74 -11.26 13.85 22.95
CA TYR A 74 -12.20 14.37 23.94
C TYR A 74 -11.50 15.36 24.88
N ASN A 75 -12.06 16.57 25.00
CA ASN A 75 -11.64 17.60 25.95
C ASN A 75 -12.86 18.16 26.71
N SER A 76 -12.92 17.94 28.02
CA SER A 76 -14.05 18.34 28.88
C SER A 76 -14.29 19.85 28.98
N GLN A 77 -13.38 20.69 28.48
CA GLN A 77 -13.55 22.14 28.44
C GLN A 77 -14.27 22.63 27.17
N ASN A 78 -14.40 21.78 26.15
CA ASN A 78 -15.13 22.13 24.94
C ASN A 78 -16.64 22.10 25.19
N LYS A 79 -17.38 23.12 24.70
CA LYS A 79 -18.85 23.13 24.79
C LYS A 79 -19.49 22.09 23.86
N CYS A 80 -18.77 21.70 22.80
CA CYS A 80 -19.17 20.68 21.86
C CYS A 80 -17.95 19.99 21.23
N HIS A 81 -18.15 18.79 20.70
CA HIS A 81 -17.10 17.92 20.19
C HIS A 81 -17.28 17.57 18.72
N CYS A 82 -16.16 17.29 18.06
CA CYS A 82 -16.11 16.97 16.64
C CYS A 82 -15.46 15.60 16.37
N ASN A 83 -15.64 14.69 17.31
CA ASN A 83 -15.12 13.33 17.25
C ASN A 83 -16.22 12.31 16.97
N SER A 84 -15.84 11.11 16.54
CA SER A 84 -16.78 10.06 16.11
C SER A 84 -17.77 9.60 17.19
N LYS A 85 -17.47 9.87 18.48
CA LYS A 85 -18.32 9.50 19.61
C LYS A 85 -19.27 10.62 20.03
N CYS A 86 -19.18 11.81 19.44
CA CYS A 86 -19.97 12.94 19.92
C CYS A 86 -21.49 12.72 19.76
N THR A 87 -21.90 11.93 18.77
CA THR A 87 -23.31 11.58 18.52
C THR A 87 -23.83 10.65 19.62
N GLN A 88 -23.00 9.70 20.06
CA GLN A 88 -23.30 8.80 21.17
C GLN A 88 -23.50 9.55 22.50
N TYR A 89 -22.65 10.54 22.77
CA TYR A 89 -22.71 11.35 23.99
C TYR A 89 -23.60 12.60 23.85
N SER A 90 -24.23 12.79 22.70
CA SER A 90 -25.09 13.95 22.38
C SER A 90 -24.41 15.30 22.66
N ASN A 91 -23.11 15.39 22.36
CA ASN A 91 -22.30 16.59 22.59
C ASN A 91 -21.60 17.09 21.32
N CYS A 92 -22.11 16.74 20.12
CA CYS A 92 -21.56 17.24 18.85
C CYS A 92 -21.74 18.76 18.70
N CYS A 93 -20.82 19.41 17.97
CA CYS A 93 -21.08 20.77 17.50
C CYS A 93 -22.21 20.78 16.47
N SER A 94 -22.92 21.91 16.35
CA SER A 94 -24.09 22.03 15.48
C SER A 94 -23.78 21.81 14.00
N ASP A 95 -22.55 22.11 13.60
CA ASP A 95 -22.02 21.97 12.24
C ASP A 95 -21.27 20.64 12.03
N TYR A 96 -21.30 19.72 13.00
CA TYR A 96 -20.61 18.43 12.89
C TYR A 96 -21.11 17.60 11.70
N ALA A 97 -22.42 17.56 11.47
CA ALA A 97 -22.99 16.84 10.32
C ALA A 97 -22.58 17.47 8.98
N ASP A 98 -22.43 18.78 8.92
CA ASP A 98 -22.12 19.49 7.66
C ASP A 98 -20.62 19.48 7.35
N LEU A 99 -19.78 19.73 8.36
CA LEU A 99 -18.33 19.85 8.19
C LEU A 99 -17.60 18.54 8.37
N CYS A 100 -18.09 17.70 9.27
CA CYS A 100 -17.51 16.40 9.51
C CYS A 100 -18.40 15.29 8.98
N GLY A 101 -19.70 15.41 8.69
CA GLY A 101 -20.56 14.26 8.36
C GLY A 101 -20.15 13.39 7.17
N ALA A 102 -19.38 13.94 6.21
CA ALA A 102 -18.73 13.14 5.15
C ALA A 102 -17.43 12.44 5.61
N SER A 103 -16.80 12.98 6.66
CA SER A 103 -15.53 12.54 7.28
C SER A 103 -15.70 12.03 8.74
N ALA A 104 -16.93 11.85 9.20
CA ALA A 104 -17.34 11.59 10.59
C ALA A 104 -18.21 10.34 10.72
N GLY A 105 -18.22 9.51 9.68
CA GLY A 105 -18.29 8.09 9.90
C GLY A 105 -16.97 7.64 10.53
N GLY A 106 -16.86 7.72 11.86
CA GLY A 106 -15.96 6.82 12.61
C GLY A 106 -16.47 5.38 12.62
N GLY A 107 -17.25 4.97 11.62
CA GLY A 107 -17.29 3.60 11.18
C GLY A 107 -16.09 3.42 10.26
N SER A 108 -15.29 2.37 10.50
CA SER A 108 -14.37 1.85 9.49
C SER A 108 -14.98 2.04 8.10
N VAL A 109 -14.27 2.72 7.18
CA VAL A 109 -14.66 2.79 5.77
C VAL A 109 -14.84 1.35 5.32
N THR A 110 -16.08 0.87 5.35
CA THR A 110 -16.36 -0.55 5.22
C THR A 110 -16.62 -0.78 3.75
N ILE A 111 -15.57 -1.19 3.06
CA ILE A 111 -15.69 -1.79 1.73
C ILE A 111 -16.31 -3.18 1.95
N THR A 112 -17.53 -3.39 1.48
CA THR A 112 -18.28 -4.65 1.64
C THR A 112 -17.77 -5.74 0.69
N ASP A 113 -18.00 -7.02 1.01
CA ASP A 113 -17.61 -8.13 0.13
C ASP A 113 -18.29 -8.04 -1.25
N ALA A 114 -19.52 -7.52 -1.31
CA ALA A 114 -20.23 -7.31 -2.56
C ALA A 114 -19.55 -6.25 -3.44
N GLU A 115 -19.09 -5.15 -2.84
CA GLU A 115 -18.33 -4.11 -3.54
C GLU A 115 -16.96 -4.64 -4.03
N ILE A 116 -16.26 -5.43 -3.22
CA ILE A 116 -15.00 -6.08 -3.61
C ILE A 116 -15.22 -6.98 -4.83
N LYS A 117 -16.27 -7.81 -4.81
CA LYS A 117 -16.62 -8.70 -5.94
C LYS A 117 -16.99 -7.90 -7.19
N ALA A 118 -17.80 -6.85 -7.06
CA ALA A 118 -18.19 -6.01 -8.20
C ALA A 118 -16.99 -5.26 -8.81
N LEU A 119 -16.12 -4.70 -7.97
CA LEU A 119 -14.92 -4.00 -8.43
C LEU A 119 -13.95 -4.98 -9.10
N SER A 120 -13.70 -6.15 -8.53
CA SER A 120 -12.79 -7.14 -9.15
C SER A 120 -13.26 -7.62 -10.53
N GLU A 121 -14.57 -7.76 -10.77
CA GLU A 121 -15.10 -8.01 -12.12
C GLU A 121 -14.85 -6.83 -13.07
N THR A 122 -14.98 -5.60 -12.56
CA THR A 122 -14.71 -4.40 -13.35
C THR A 122 -13.22 -4.35 -13.74
N LEU A 123 -12.32 -4.57 -12.78
CA LEU A 123 -10.87 -4.60 -13.02
C LEU A 123 -10.48 -5.74 -13.97
N TYR A 124 -11.16 -6.91 -13.90
CA TYR A 124 -10.96 -8.03 -14.83
C TYR A 124 -11.26 -7.68 -16.29
N VAL A 125 -12.32 -6.90 -16.51
CA VAL A 125 -12.69 -6.40 -17.83
C VAL A 125 -11.72 -5.30 -18.31
N LEU A 126 -11.29 -4.42 -17.40
CA LEU A 126 -10.38 -3.30 -17.68
C LEU A 126 -8.90 -3.72 -17.85
N ASP A 127 -8.56 -4.98 -17.55
CA ASP A 127 -7.21 -5.52 -17.76
C ASP A 127 -6.90 -5.70 -19.26
N SER A 128 -6.73 -4.58 -19.95
CA SER A 128 -6.46 -4.49 -21.39
C SER A 128 -5.03 -4.91 -21.75
N ASN A 129 -4.11 -4.83 -20.79
CA ASN A 129 -2.71 -5.23 -20.96
C ASN A 129 -2.45 -6.69 -20.61
N LYS A 130 -3.45 -7.52 -20.27
CA LYS A 130 -3.25 -8.96 -20.09
C LYS A 130 -2.75 -9.66 -21.34
N ALA A 131 -2.14 -10.83 -21.16
CA ALA A 131 -1.80 -11.70 -22.27
C ALA A 131 -3.06 -12.31 -22.89
N SER A 132 -3.15 -12.27 -24.22
CA SER A 132 -4.13 -13.07 -24.96
C SER A 132 -3.67 -14.53 -25.10
N ALA A 133 -4.61 -15.43 -25.44
CA ALA A 133 -4.29 -16.83 -25.72
C ALA A 133 -3.32 -17.05 -26.90
N SER A 134 -3.16 -16.05 -27.78
CA SER A 134 -2.15 -16.07 -28.84
C SER A 134 -0.79 -15.53 -28.42
N GLU A 135 -0.73 -14.76 -27.33
CA GLU A 135 0.51 -14.16 -26.82
C GLU A 135 1.16 -14.99 -25.73
N LEU A 136 0.42 -15.87 -25.07
CA LEU A 136 0.90 -16.74 -24.00
C LEU A 136 0.34 -18.15 -24.20
N ILE A 137 1.23 -19.15 -24.20
CA ILE A 137 0.87 -20.57 -24.24
C ILE A 137 1.53 -21.26 -23.05
N VAL A 138 0.70 -21.81 -22.17
CA VAL A 138 1.11 -22.54 -20.96
C VAL A 138 0.80 -24.03 -21.13
N ASP A 139 1.71 -24.89 -20.67
CA ASP A 139 1.55 -26.36 -20.58
C ASP A 139 1.64 -26.79 -19.11
N PRO A 140 0.51 -26.85 -18.39
CA PRO A 140 0.48 -27.21 -16.97
C PRO A 140 0.95 -28.64 -16.66
N GLN A 141 1.03 -29.52 -17.66
CA GLN A 141 1.50 -30.91 -17.49
C GLN A 141 0.74 -31.67 -16.39
N VAL A 142 1.39 -32.05 -15.28
CA VAL A 142 0.84 -32.98 -14.28
C VAL A 142 0.18 -32.23 -13.12
N LEU A 143 -1.11 -32.55 -12.90
CA LEU A 143 -1.85 -32.21 -11.69
C LEU A 143 -1.56 -33.25 -10.60
N VAL A 144 -1.19 -32.81 -9.40
CA VAL A 144 -0.97 -33.66 -8.22
C VAL A 144 -1.96 -33.32 -7.11
N PRO A 145 -2.37 -34.30 -6.27
CA PRO A 145 -3.13 -34.01 -5.07
C PRO A 145 -2.26 -33.29 -4.03
N ASP A 146 -2.90 -32.60 -3.07
CA ASP A 146 -2.20 -31.86 -2.02
C ASP A 146 -1.21 -32.73 -1.22
N SER A 147 -1.55 -34.00 -1.01
CA SER A 147 -0.73 -34.98 -0.30
C SER A 147 0.64 -35.21 -0.95
N GLU A 148 0.78 -34.92 -2.26
CA GLU A 148 2.00 -35.14 -3.04
C GLU A 148 2.80 -33.87 -3.31
N THR A 149 2.28 -32.70 -2.92
CA THR A 149 2.96 -31.40 -3.12
C THR A 149 4.34 -31.32 -2.46
N GLY A 150 4.60 -32.12 -1.42
CA GLY A 150 5.88 -32.20 -0.71
C GLY A 150 6.88 -33.21 -1.28
N SER A 151 6.53 -33.96 -2.33
CA SER A 151 7.31 -35.09 -2.83
C SER A 151 8.66 -34.71 -3.44
N GLN A 152 8.82 -33.45 -3.88
CA GLN A 152 10.02 -32.95 -4.60
C GLN A 152 10.40 -33.83 -5.80
N THR A 153 9.42 -34.48 -6.41
CA THR A 153 9.62 -35.26 -7.63
C THR A 153 9.22 -34.41 -8.82
N ASP A 154 10.12 -34.30 -9.81
CA ASP A 154 9.81 -33.63 -11.07
C ASP A 154 8.91 -34.54 -11.90
N LEU A 155 7.64 -34.16 -12.01
CA LEU A 155 6.62 -34.86 -12.80
C LEU A 155 6.30 -34.13 -14.11
N SER A 156 6.93 -32.97 -14.34
CA SER A 156 6.63 -32.04 -15.43
C SER A 156 7.93 -31.62 -16.12
N PRO A 157 8.62 -32.54 -16.82
CA PRO A 157 9.97 -32.33 -17.34
C PRO A 157 10.06 -31.29 -18.49
N LYS A 158 8.94 -30.71 -18.92
CA LYS A 158 8.90 -29.63 -19.93
C LYS A 158 8.70 -28.29 -19.24
N LEU A 159 9.01 -27.21 -19.95
CA LEU A 159 8.72 -25.85 -19.46
C LEU A 159 7.21 -25.65 -19.31
N LEU A 160 6.80 -24.99 -18.23
CA LEU A 160 5.43 -24.54 -18.03
C LEU A 160 5.06 -23.51 -19.11
N PHE A 161 5.93 -22.54 -19.37
CA PHE A 161 5.70 -21.50 -20.36
C PHE A 161 6.26 -21.91 -21.72
N ARG A 162 5.42 -22.49 -22.60
CA ARG A 162 5.86 -22.96 -23.92
C ARG A 162 6.08 -21.83 -24.92
N TYR A 163 5.34 -20.74 -24.78
CA TYR A 163 5.50 -19.56 -25.63
C TYR A 163 5.04 -18.30 -24.89
N LEU A 164 5.81 -17.22 -25.10
CA LEU A 164 5.41 -15.87 -24.76
C LEU A 164 5.82 -14.95 -25.90
N ASN A 165 4.90 -14.10 -26.36
CA ASN A 165 5.21 -13.03 -27.30
C ASN A 165 5.84 -11.84 -26.56
N GLU A 166 7.13 -11.99 -26.20
CA GLU A 166 7.89 -10.97 -25.46
C GLU A 166 7.90 -9.62 -26.17
N ASN A 167 8.06 -9.61 -27.50
CA ASN A 167 8.13 -8.38 -28.29
C ASN A 167 6.87 -7.53 -28.13
N VAL A 168 5.70 -8.16 -28.00
CA VAL A 168 4.44 -7.45 -27.81
C VAL A 168 4.25 -7.11 -26.33
N LEU A 169 4.31 -8.10 -25.44
CA LEU A 169 3.99 -7.88 -24.03
C LEU A 169 4.99 -6.97 -23.33
N PHE A 170 6.30 -7.19 -23.51
CA PHE A 170 7.33 -6.41 -22.83
C PHE A 170 7.54 -5.02 -23.42
N SER A 171 6.92 -4.72 -24.57
CA SER A 171 6.85 -3.35 -25.09
C SER A 171 5.76 -2.50 -24.41
N ARG A 172 4.80 -3.13 -23.73
CA ARG A 172 3.75 -2.42 -22.99
C ARG A 172 4.37 -1.68 -21.80
N PRO A 173 4.02 -0.41 -21.53
CA PRO A 173 4.68 0.39 -20.50
C PRO A 173 4.70 -0.25 -19.11
N THR A 174 3.61 -0.90 -18.69
CA THR A 174 3.52 -1.52 -17.36
C THR A 174 4.41 -2.76 -17.22
N TYR A 175 4.55 -3.55 -18.29
CA TYR A 175 5.50 -4.67 -18.33
C TYR A 175 6.94 -4.18 -18.33
N ALA A 176 7.27 -3.20 -19.16
CA ALA A 176 8.61 -2.63 -19.21
C ALA A 176 9.03 -2.06 -17.83
N ALA A 177 8.12 -1.34 -17.15
CA ALA A 177 8.36 -0.82 -15.82
C ALA A 177 8.52 -1.93 -14.76
N LEU A 178 7.75 -3.03 -14.85
CA LEU A 178 7.94 -4.18 -13.97
C LEU A 178 9.31 -4.83 -14.19
N LEU A 179 9.73 -5.01 -15.44
CA LEU A 179 11.02 -5.63 -15.76
C LEU A 179 12.20 -4.81 -15.22
N ALA A 180 12.13 -3.49 -15.31
CA ALA A 180 13.10 -2.55 -14.74
C ALA A 180 13.06 -2.46 -13.20
N LEU A 181 12.07 -3.07 -12.55
CA LEU A 181 12.09 -3.28 -11.11
C LEU A 181 12.73 -4.61 -10.76
N LEU A 182 12.34 -5.69 -11.45
CA LEU A 182 12.78 -7.05 -11.14
C LEU A 182 14.30 -7.26 -11.28
N ASP A 183 14.98 -6.47 -12.09
CA ASP A 183 16.44 -6.51 -12.25
C ASP A 183 17.23 -5.88 -11.09
N ASN A 184 16.55 -5.14 -10.21
CA ASN A 184 17.17 -4.44 -9.07
C ASN A 184 17.33 -5.29 -7.80
N TYR A 185 16.52 -6.32 -7.64
CA TYR A 185 16.40 -7.04 -6.37
C TYR A 185 17.36 -8.22 -6.26
N ASN A 186 17.91 -8.43 -5.06
CA ASN A 186 18.73 -9.59 -4.74
C ASN A 186 17.91 -10.63 -3.96
N ARG A 187 17.72 -11.82 -4.53
CA ARG A 187 16.92 -12.89 -3.94
C ARG A 187 17.32 -13.34 -2.52
N MET A 188 18.54 -13.05 -2.05
CA MET A 188 19.02 -13.52 -0.74
C MET A 188 18.74 -12.47 0.36
N THR A 189 17.82 -12.80 1.27
CA THR A 189 17.52 -11.95 2.44
C THR A 189 18.72 -11.80 3.40
N GLY A 190 18.73 -10.73 4.21
CA GLY A 190 19.72 -10.48 5.26
C GLY A 190 20.87 -9.54 4.88
N GLN A 191 20.86 -8.96 3.69
CA GLN A 191 21.69 -7.81 3.32
C GLN A 191 20.82 -6.55 3.24
N ALA A 192 21.32 -5.43 3.75
CA ALA A 192 20.57 -4.19 3.65
C ALA A 192 20.46 -3.78 2.18
N GLU A 193 19.26 -3.44 1.74
CA GLU A 193 19.04 -2.87 0.42
C GLU A 193 19.29 -1.36 0.48
N ASP A 194 20.11 -0.86 -0.44
CA ASP A 194 20.33 0.57 -0.65
C ASP A 194 20.00 0.87 -2.11
N PHE A 195 18.86 1.53 -2.34
CA PHE A 195 18.39 1.82 -3.69
C PHE A 195 19.06 3.09 -4.22
N SER A 196 19.65 2.99 -5.41
CA SER A 196 20.15 4.15 -6.13
C SER A 196 19.00 5.09 -6.52
N PRO A 197 19.30 6.37 -6.83
CA PRO A 197 18.29 7.31 -7.31
C PRO A 197 17.55 6.82 -8.57
N GLN A 198 18.22 6.05 -9.43
CA GLN A 198 17.59 5.43 -10.59
C GLN A 198 16.55 4.38 -10.18
N GLN A 199 16.89 3.52 -9.22
CA GLN A 199 16.00 2.47 -8.73
C GLN A 199 14.77 3.04 -8.02
N LEU A 200 14.93 4.14 -7.29
CA LEU A 200 13.80 4.88 -6.72
C LEU A 200 12.91 5.50 -7.80
N ALA A 201 13.50 6.00 -8.90
CA ALA A 201 12.75 6.52 -10.04
C ALA A 201 12.02 5.41 -10.82
N GLU A 202 12.55 4.20 -10.87
CA GLU A 202 11.90 3.02 -11.45
C GLU A 202 10.65 2.63 -10.63
N GLN A 203 10.69 2.72 -9.30
CA GLN A 203 9.50 2.54 -8.44
C GLN A 203 8.41 3.57 -8.75
N ASP A 204 8.80 4.84 -8.87
CA ASP A 204 7.87 5.93 -9.22
C ASP A 204 7.27 5.73 -10.62
N THR A 205 8.09 5.29 -11.57
CA THR A 205 7.65 4.98 -12.94
C THR A 205 6.65 3.84 -12.94
N PHE A 206 6.93 2.74 -12.23
CA PHE A 206 6.02 1.61 -12.14
C PHE A 206 4.67 1.99 -11.55
N LEU A 207 4.63 2.74 -10.44
CA LEU A 207 3.37 3.20 -9.85
C LEU A 207 2.59 4.11 -10.79
N LYS A 208 3.27 5.04 -11.47
CA LYS A 208 2.64 5.92 -12.45
C LYS A 208 2.06 5.13 -13.64
N GLU A 209 2.85 4.22 -14.21
CA GLU A 209 2.41 3.43 -15.36
C GLU A 209 1.23 2.53 -14.99
N THR A 210 1.25 1.91 -13.81
CA THR A 210 0.19 0.98 -13.39
C THR A 210 -1.06 1.67 -12.88
N VAL A 211 -0.94 2.75 -12.09
CA VAL A 211 -2.07 3.42 -11.42
C VAL A 211 -2.66 4.53 -12.30
N SER A 212 -1.83 5.46 -12.75
CA SER A 212 -2.32 6.67 -13.43
C SER A 212 -2.55 6.47 -14.93
N ASN A 213 -1.70 5.68 -15.58
CA ASN A 213 -1.76 5.55 -17.04
C ASN A 213 -2.71 4.45 -17.53
N THR A 214 -3.18 3.55 -16.67
CA THR A 214 -4.15 2.50 -17.05
C THR A 214 -5.58 2.86 -16.63
N GLU A 215 -6.58 2.41 -17.41
CA GLU A 215 -7.99 2.54 -17.00
C GLU A 215 -8.28 1.74 -15.73
N LEU A 216 -7.69 0.56 -15.60
CA LEU A 216 -7.80 -0.31 -14.43
C LEU A 216 -7.31 0.39 -13.14
N GLY A 217 -6.12 0.98 -13.18
CA GLY A 217 -5.53 1.68 -12.04
C GLY A 217 -6.36 2.90 -11.62
N ARG A 218 -6.83 3.68 -12.61
CA ARG A 218 -7.72 4.83 -12.38
C ARG A 218 -9.07 4.41 -11.79
N GLU A 219 -9.63 3.28 -12.21
CA GLU A 219 -10.88 2.75 -11.66
C GLU A 219 -10.73 2.33 -10.19
N LEU A 220 -9.64 1.63 -9.85
CA LEU A 220 -9.34 1.30 -8.45
C LEU A 220 -9.23 2.58 -7.60
N PHE A 221 -8.49 3.58 -8.07
CA PHE A 221 -8.37 4.85 -7.38
C PHE A 221 -9.73 5.54 -7.23
N ALA A 222 -10.51 5.65 -8.31
CA ALA A 222 -11.83 6.28 -8.30
C ALA A 222 -12.78 5.62 -7.29
N PHE A 223 -12.76 4.28 -7.20
CA PHE A 223 -13.50 3.54 -6.19
C PHE A 223 -13.04 3.93 -4.78
N LEU A 224 -11.74 3.84 -4.49
CA LEU A 224 -11.19 4.13 -3.16
C LEU A 224 -11.40 5.59 -2.73
N TYR A 225 -11.31 6.52 -3.69
CA TYR A 225 -11.62 7.94 -3.51
C TYR A 225 -13.10 8.13 -3.15
N THR A 226 -14.01 7.52 -3.90
CA THR A 226 -15.46 7.60 -3.66
C THR A 226 -15.85 6.98 -2.31
N LYS A 227 -15.13 5.94 -1.87
CA LYS A 227 -15.30 5.35 -0.54
C LYS A 227 -14.72 6.22 0.58
N GLY A 228 -14.00 7.30 0.28
CA GLY A 228 -13.35 8.15 1.26
C GLY A 228 -12.10 7.52 1.89
N VAL A 229 -11.50 6.51 1.24
CA VAL A 229 -10.27 5.86 1.72
C VAL A 229 -9.07 6.76 1.48
N TYR A 230 -9.00 7.40 0.31
CA TYR A 230 -7.93 8.32 -0.06
C TYR A 230 -8.49 9.67 -0.50
N PRO A 231 -7.89 10.79 -0.08
CA PRO A 231 -8.36 12.13 -0.42
C PRO A 231 -7.90 12.64 -1.79
N SER A 232 -6.91 11.99 -2.42
CA SER A 232 -6.42 12.32 -3.76
C SER A 232 -5.61 11.17 -4.37
N GLU A 233 -5.33 11.23 -5.67
CA GLU A 233 -4.54 10.21 -6.37
C GLU A 233 -3.10 10.21 -5.87
N GLU A 234 -2.54 11.40 -5.62
CA GLU A 234 -1.20 11.57 -5.07
C GLU A 234 -1.08 10.91 -3.69
N ALA A 235 -2.09 11.07 -2.83
CA ALA A 235 -2.12 10.43 -1.52
C ALA A 235 -2.21 8.90 -1.64
N PHE A 236 -2.97 8.38 -2.60
CA PHE A 236 -3.04 6.95 -2.89
C PHE A 236 -1.71 6.39 -3.40
N ILE A 237 -1.10 7.05 -4.39
CA ILE A 237 0.20 6.64 -4.96
C ILE A 237 1.30 6.70 -3.90
N GLN A 238 1.33 7.74 -3.07
CA GLN A 238 2.29 7.85 -1.98
C GLN A 238 2.11 6.71 -0.97
N ASP A 239 0.87 6.35 -0.65
CA ASP A 239 0.59 5.21 0.24
C ASP A 239 1.01 3.89 -0.38
N LEU A 240 0.72 3.67 -1.68
CA LEU A 240 1.20 2.50 -2.40
C LEU A 240 2.73 2.42 -2.40
N LYS A 241 3.41 3.55 -2.60
CA LYS A 241 4.89 3.59 -2.57
C LYS A 241 5.41 3.07 -1.25
N MET A 242 4.87 3.57 -0.14
CA MET A 242 5.29 3.12 1.18
C MET A 242 4.84 1.68 1.49
N MET A 243 3.61 1.33 1.13
CA MET A 243 3.03 0.01 1.35
C MET A 243 3.82 -1.11 0.67
N TRP A 244 4.20 -0.90 -0.60
CA TRP A 244 4.84 -1.90 -1.45
C TRP A 244 6.36 -1.83 -1.43
N PHE A 245 6.95 -0.63 -1.49
CA PHE A 245 8.40 -0.44 -1.63
C PHE A 245 9.09 0.03 -0.35
N GLY A 246 8.32 0.41 0.67
CA GLY A 246 8.90 0.76 1.96
C GLY A 246 9.63 -0.43 2.57
N LEU A 247 10.91 -0.24 2.89
CA LEU A 247 11.76 -1.29 3.41
C LEU A 247 11.40 -1.65 4.85
N TYR A 248 11.45 -2.94 5.16
CA TYR A 248 11.33 -3.48 6.50
C TYR A 248 12.26 -4.69 6.70
N SER A 249 12.49 -5.07 7.96
CA SER A 249 13.49 -6.10 8.31
C SER A 249 12.90 -7.49 8.49
N ARG A 250 13.13 -8.40 7.54
CA ARG A 250 12.75 -9.82 7.66
C ARG A 250 13.79 -10.69 8.33
N ASN A 251 15.06 -10.28 8.32
CA ASN A 251 16.17 -10.99 8.92
C ASN A 251 17.22 -10.02 9.50
N ASN A 252 17.89 -10.42 10.60
CA ASN A 252 19.05 -9.71 11.17
C ASN A 252 18.88 -8.20 11.49
N ASN A 253 17.66 -7.69 11.67
CA ASN A 253 17.40 -6.25 11.91
C ASN A 253 17.94 -5.34 10.78
N LYS A 254 18.07 -5.85 9.55
CA LYS A 254 18.47 -5.08 8.36
C LYS A 254 17.24 -4.74 7.56
N LEU A 255 17.14 -3.52 7.03
CA LEU A 255 16.12 -3.15 6.05
C LEU A 255 16.43 -3.88 4.74
N ASP A 256 15.98 -5.13 4.66
CA ASP A 256 16.41 -6.14 3.70
C ASP A 256 15.26 -6.68 2.85
N SER A 257 14.06 -6.11 2.98
CA SER A 257 12.89 -6.58 2.26
C SER A 257 11.82 -5.52 2.05
N SER A 258 11.04 -5.68 1.00
CA SER A 258 9.81 -4.91 0.73
C SER A 258 8.63 -5.83 0.37
N GLY A 259 7.42 -5.27 0.34
CA GLY A 259 6.23 -6.01 -0.11
C GLY A 259 6.33 -6.41 -1.58
N PHE A 260 6.84 -5.49 -2.42
CA PHE A 260 7.09 -5.75 -3.84
C PHE A 260 8.10 -6.88 -4.02
N GLU A 261 9.27 -6.80 -3.38
CA GLU A 261 10.28 -7.84 -3.49
C GLU A 261 9.72 -9.20 -3.09
N HIS A 262 9.08 -9.30 -1.93
CA HIS A 262 8.53 -10.55 -1.45
C HIS A 262 7.50 -11.15 -2.42
N ILE A 263 6.57 -10.34 -2.92
CA ILE A 263 5.43 -10.82 -3.71
C ILE A 263 5.81 -11.03 -5.18
N PHE A 264 6.47 -10.05 -5.81
CA PHE A 264 6.79 -10.07 -7.23
C PHE A 264 8.13 -10.74 -7.53
N ALA A 265 9.21 -10.33 -6.86
CA ALA A 265 10.55 -10.84 -7.15
C ALA A 265 10.81 -12.24 -6.54
N GLY A 266 10.26 -12.47 -5.35
CA GLY A 266 10.51 -13.64 -4.52
C GLY A 266 11.84 -13.54 -3.76
N GLU A 267 11.91 -14.19 -2.60
CA GLU A 267 13.09 -14.16 -1.75
C GLU A 267 13.40 -15.56 -1.17
N ILE A 268 14.66 -15.82 -0.81
CA ILE A 268 15.08 -17.03 -0.10
C ILE A 268 15.28 -16.67 1.37
N LYS A 269 14.47 -17.29 2.24
CA LYS A 269 14.53 -17.11 3.68
C LYS A 269 14.69 -18.46 4.38
N GLY A 270 15.78 -18.60 5.15
CA GLY A 270 16.05 -19.83 5.91
C GLY A 270 16.18 -21.09 5.03
N GLY A 271 16.71 -20.94 3.82
CA GLY A 271 16.85 -22.04 2.86
C GLY A 271 15.54 -22.50 2.24
N LYS A 272 14.53 -21.63 2.17
CA LYS A 272 13.25 -21.90 1.50
C LYS A 272 12.84 -20.69 0.67
N VAL A 273 12.15 -20.95 -0.44
CA VAL A 273 11.51 -19.89 -1.23
C VAL A 273 10.35 -19.30 -0.43
N SER A 274 10.43 -18.00 -0.13
CA SER A 274 9.40 -17.21 0.53
C SER A 274 8.82 -16.20 -0.46
N GLY A 275 7.50 -16.02 -0.44
CA GLY A 275 6.83 -15.18 -1.44
C GLY A 275 6.93 -15.79 -2.84
N PHE A 276 7.27 -15.00 -3.87
CA PHE A 276 7.35 -15.45 -5.27
C PHE A 276 5.98 -15.88 -5.82
N HIS A 277 5.19 -14.89 -6.23
CA HIS A 277 3.80 -15.07 -6.67
C HIS A 277 3.47 -14.39 -8.01
N ASN A 278 4.48 -13.91 -8.74
CA ASN A 278 4.30 -13.27 -10.03
C ASN A 278 4.73 -14.19 -11.20
N TRP A 279 3.84 -14.32 -12.19
CA TRP A 279 4.03 -15.22 -13.32
C TRP A 279 5.12 -14.75 -14.31
N ILE A 280 5.34 -13.44 -14.42
CA ILE A 280 6.38 -12.87 -15.30
C ILE A 280 7.76 -13.20 -14.74
N GLN A 281 7.97 -13.02 -13.44
CA GLN A 281 9.19 -13.44 -12.77
C GLN A 281 9.43 -14.95 -12.89
N PHE A 282 8.38 -15.77 -12.73
CA PHE A 282 8.46 -17.21 -12.97
C PHE A 282 8.95 -17.51 -14.39
N TYR A 283 8.29 -16.93 -15.40
CA TYR A 283 8.62 -17.11 -16.81
C TYR A 283 10.08 -16.75 -17.10
N LEU A 284 10.54 -15.59 -16.62
CA LEU A 284 11.91 -15.12 -16.86
C LEU A 284 12.96 -16.06 -16.24
N LEU A 285 12.69 -16.61 -15.05
CA LEU A 285 13.61 -17.51 -14.36
C LEU A 285 13.59 -18.92 -14.96
N GLU A 286 12.42 -19.42 -15.37
CA GLU A 286 12.30 -20.69 -16.11
C GLU A 286 13.04 -20.60 -17.46
N LYS A 287 12.84 -19.52 -18.22
CA LYS A 287 13.55 -19.25 -19.49
C LYS A 287 15.06 -19.23 -19.32
N ARG A 288 15.58 -18.72 -18.19
CA ARG A 288 17.01 -18.67 -17.88
C ARG A 288 17.56 -20.01 -17.34
N GLY A 289 16.71 -21.01 -17.12
CA GLY A 289 17.09 -22.29 -16.53
C GLY A 289 17.43 -22.21 -15.03
N LEU A 290 17.02 -21.13 -14.35
CA LEU A 290 17.22 -20.94 -12.91
C LEU A 290 16.07 -21.48 -12.07
N LEU A 291 14.92 -21.72 -12.71
CA LEU A 291 13.73 -22.29 -12.11
C LEU A 291 13.31 -23.52 -12.91
N ASN A 292 12.99 -24.61 -12.22
CA ASN A 292 12.41 -25.82 -12.81
C ASN A 292 11.01 -26.07 -12.24
N TYR A 293 10.01 -26.15 -13.12
CA TYR A 293 8.62 -26.45 -12.78
C TYR A 293 8.41 -27.95 -12.59
N TYR A 294 7.77 -28.37 -11.49
CA TYR A 294 7.65 -29.80 -11.13
C TYR A 294 6.25 -30.35 -11.35
N SER A 295 5.22 -29.58 -10.99
CA SER A 295 3.81 -29.96 -11.07
C SER A 295 2.91 -28.79 -10.66
N HIS A 296 1.60 -28.97 -10.79
CA HIS A 296 0.63 -28.09 -10.14
C HIS A 296 -0.33 -28.90 -9.26
N SER A 297 -0.83 -28.28 -8.20
CA SER A 297 -1.87 -28.81 -7.32
C SER A 297 -3.20 -28.08 -7.48
N PHE A 298 -3.21 -27.00 -8.26
CA PHE A 298 -4.43 -26.28 -8.60
C PHE A 298 -4.32 -25.69 -10.01
N ASN A 299 -5.40 -25.83 -10.77
CA ASN A 299 -5.62 -25.20 -12.06
C ASN A 299 -7.02 -24.59 -12.06
N GLY A 300 -7.10 -23.28 -12.28
CA GLY A 300 -8.32 -22.51 -12.12
C GLY A 300 -9.41 -22.91 -13.12
N PRO A 301 -10.68 -22.52 -12.86
CA PRO A 301 -11.79 -22.79 -13.76
C PRO A 301 -11.85 -21.86 -14.98
N TRP A 302 -10.88 -20.98 -15.18
CA TRP A 302 -10.88 -19.99 -16.27
C TRP A 302 -10.37 -20.63 -17.56
N THR A 303 -11.07 -20.38 -18.66
CA THR A 303 -10.72 -20.96 -19.98
C THR A 303 -9.78 -20.08 -20.79
N THR A 304 -9.44 -18.89 -20.26
CA THR A 304 -8.54 -17.90 -20.85
C THR A 304 -7.92 -17.08 -19.73
N TYR A 305 -6.90 -16.29 -20.07
CA TYR A 305 -6.24 -15.41 -19.12
C TYR A 305 -7.08 -14.21 -18.66
N PRO A 306 -6.87 -13.72 -17.43
CA PRO A 306 -6.05 -14.36 -16.40
C PRO A 306 -6.66 -15.66 -15.84
N ASP A 307 -5.79 -16.62 -15.54
CA ASP A 307 -6.11 -17.89 -14.86
C ASP A 307 -5.27 -18.00 -13.57
N VAL A 308 -5.48 -19.01 -12.73
CA VAL A 308 -4.74 -19.19 -11.46
C VAL A 308 -4.17 -20.58 -11.38
N LEU A 309 -2.86 -20.66 -11.15
CA LEU A 309 -2.17 -21.93 -10.88
C LEU A 309 -1.63 -21.96 -9.45
N GLY A 310 -1.72 -23.12 -8.82
CA GLY A 310 -0.96 -23.47 -7.62
C GLY A 310 0.13 -24.47 -8.00
N MET A 311 1.39 -24.07 -7.89
CA MET A 311 2.54 -24.71 -8.53
C MET A 311 3.56 -25.22 -7.52
N GLN A 312 4.23 -26.32 -7.87
CA GLN A 312 5.44 -26.84 -7.23
C GLN A 312 6.62 -26.53 -8.14
N PHE A 313 7.70 -25.98 -7.59
CA PHE A 313 8.88 -25.68 -8.38
C PHE A 313 10.15 -25.62 -7.53
N MET A 314 11.27 -25.83 -8.21
CA MET A 314 12.62 -25.64 -7.68
C MET A 314 13.17 -24.33 -8.23
N TRP A 315 13.56 -23.41 -7.36
CA TRP A 315 14.25 -22.18 -7.75
C TRP A 315 15.63 -22.16 -7.13
N ASP A 316 16.67 -22.24 -7.97
CA ASP A 316 18.06 -22.18 -7.55
C ASP A 316 18.42 -23.18 -6.42
N GLY A 317 17.90 -24.41 -6.51
CA GLY A 317 18.12 -25.45 -5.50
C GLY A 317 17.23 -25.35 -4.25
N TYR A 318 16.32 -24.37 -4.18
CA TYR A 318 15.33 -24.26 -3.12
C TYR A 318 13.94 -24.65 -3.61
N TYR A 319 13.37 -25.67 -2.97
CA TYR A 319 12.04 -26.16 -3.31
C TYR A 319 10.94 -25.28 -2.71
N LYS A 320 9.95 -24.92 -3.52
CA LYS A 320 8.69 -24.32 -3.08
C LYS A 320 7.57 -25.35 -3.19
N GLN A 321 7.04 -25.76 -2.04
CA GLN A 321 5.98 -26.77 -1.96
C GLN A 321 4.67 -26.30 -2.61
N VAL A 322 4.25 -25.06 -2.35
CA VAL A 322 3.09 -24.46 -3.02
C VAL A 322 3.38 -22.98 -3.20
N GLY A 323 3.44 -22.53 -4.45
CA GLY A 323 3.40 -21.13 -4.85
C GLY A 323 2.29 -20.92 -5.86
N SER A 324 1.44 -19.93 -5.62
CA SER A 324 0.34 -19.59 -6.51
C SER A 324 0.54 -18.24 -7.18
N ALA A 325 0.01 -18.12 -8.39
CA ALA A 325 0.10 -16.89 -9.19
C ALA A 325 -1.13 -16.75 -10.08
N VAL A 326 -1.48 -15.49 -10.40
CA VAL A 326 -2.46 -15.17 -11.45
C VAL A 326 -1.71 -15.18 -12.79
N ILE A 327 -1.92 -16.20 -13.60
CA ILE A 327 -1.20 -16.41 -14.85
C ILE A 327 -1.81 -15.55 -15.96
N GLY A 328 -0.95 -14.79 -16.66
CA GLY A 328 -1.32 -14.02 -17.85
C GLY A 328 -1.98 -12.68 -17.57
N CYS A 329 -2.17 -12.27 -16.31
CA CYS A 329 -2.61 -10.91 -15.98
C CYS A 329 -1.53 -9.87 -16.30
N SER A 330 -1.92 -8.60 -16.37
CA SER A 330 -0.97 -7.49 -16.42
C SER A 330 -0.35 -7.17 -15.05
N PRO A 331 0.79 -6.44 -15.00
CA PRO A 331 1.39 -5.99 -13.74
C PRO A 331 0.45 -5.11 -12.89
N GLU A 332 -0.31 -4.22 -13.53
CA GLU A 332 -1.29 -3.35 -12.87
C GLU A 332 -2.46 -4.15 -12.27
N PHE A 333 -2.84 -5.27 -12.88
CA PHE A 333 -3.90 -6.13 -12.34
C PHE A 333 -3.47 -6.82 -11.04
N ASP A 334 -2.27 -7.42 -11.01
CA ASP A 334 -1.68 -7.98 -9.79
C ASP A 334 -1.60 -6.90 -8.68
N LEU A 335 -1.01 -5.74 -9.01
CA LEU A 335 -0.85 -4.63 -8.06
C LEU A 335 -2.20 -4.16 -7.52
N ALA A 336 -3.20 -3.98 -8.39
CA ALA A 336 -4.52 -3.49 -8.03
C ALA A 336 -5.29 -4.46 -7.14
N LEU A 337 -5.37 -5.74 -7.52
CA LEU A 337 -6.11 -6.74 -6.73
C LEU A 337 -5.49 -6.93 -5.34
N TYR A 338 -4.16 -7.05 -5.27
CA TYR A 338 -3.49 -7.22 -3.99
C TYR A 338 -3.61 -5.97 -3.11
N SER A 339 -3.51 -4.77 -3.70
CA SER A 339 -3.71 -3.51 -2.97
C SER A 339 -5.15 -3.38 -2.45
N LEU A 340 -6.16 -3.61 -3.31
CA LEU A 340 -7.57 -3.61 -2.91
C LEU A 340 -7.81 -4.55 -1.73
N CYS A 341 -7.32 -5.79 -1.84
CA CYS A 341 -7.51 -6.78 -0.80
C CYS A 341 -6.80 -6.43 0.50
N TYR A 342 -5.58 -5.89 0.43
CA TYR A 342 -4.85 -5.48 1.62
C TYR A 342 -5.50 -4.27 2.31
N ILE A 343 -5.93 -3.27 1.53
CA ILE A 343 -6.61 -2.08 2.03
C ILE A 343 -7.95 -2.44 2.66
N ALA A 344 -8.76 -3.30 2.01
CA ALA A 344 -10.09 -3.64 2.48
C ALA A 344 -10.07 -4.72 3.58
N ARG A 345 -9.11 -5.64 3.56
CA ARG A 345 -9.05 -6.85 4.41
C ARG A 345 -7.60 -7.13 4.85
N PRO A 346 -6.93 -6.21 5.57
CA PRO A 346 -5.52 -6.38 5.92
C PRO A 346 -5.30 -7.66 6.74
N GLY A 347 -4.42 -8.54 6.27
CA GLY A 347 -4.07 -9.80 6.92
C GLY A 347 -5.14 -10.90 6.84
N LYS A 348 -6.23 -10.67 6.10
CA LYS A 348 -7.38 -11.60 6.00
C LYS A 348 -7.58 -12.06 4.56
N GLN A 349 -8.33 -13.16 4.42
CA GLN A 349 -8.83 -13.58 3.11
C GLN A 349 -9.78 -12.54 2.53
N CYS A 350 -9.54 -12.21 1.28
CA CYS A 350 -10.30 -11.27 0.47
C CYS A 350 -10.94 -12.05 -0.69
N ARG A 351 -12.27 -12.08 -0.74
CA ARG A 351 -13.02 -12.85 -1.74
C ARG A 351 -13.40 -11.96 -2.92
N LEU A 352 -12.79 -12.22 -4.06
CA LEU A 352 -13.00 -11.56 -5.34
C LEU A 352 -13.92 -12.38 -6.24
N SER A 353 -14.35 -11.78 -7.34
CA SER A 353 -14.99 -12.47 -8.46
C SER A 353 -14.26 -12.07 -9.74
N LEU A 354 -13.82 -13.05 -10.53
CA LEU A 354 -13.19 -12.85 -11.84
C LEU A 354 -13.95 -13.66 -12.88
N GLY A 355 -14.51 -13.02 -13.89
CA GLY A 355 -15.25 -13.71 -14.96
C GLY A 355 -16.40 -14.59 -14.42
N GLY A 356 -17.04 -14.17 -13.33
CA GLY A 356 -18.11 -14.89 -12.65
C GLY A 356 -17.65 -16.08 -11.79
N LYS A 357 -16.34 -16.24 -11.56
CA LYS A 357 -15.77 -17.30 -10.70
C LYS A 357 -15.13 -16.69 -9.45
N GLU A 358 -15.28 -17.36 -8.32
CA GLU A 358 -14.67 -16.90 -7.07
C GLU A 358 -13.14 -17.06 -7.13
N LEU A 359 -12.42 -16.00 -6.76
CA LEU A 359 -11.00 -16.02 -6.46
C LEU A 359 -10.81 -15.54 -5.03
N VAL A 360 -10.00 -16.23 -4.22
CA VAL A 360 -9.63 -15.78 -2.89
C VAL A 360 -8.19 -15.29 -2.91
N ILE A 361 -7.94 -14.06 -2.47
CA ILE A 361 -6.59 -13.55 -2.22
C ILE A 361 -6.33 -13.58 -0.71
N GLN A 362 -5.22 -14.19 -0.31
CA GLN A 362 -4.71 -14.07 1.05
C GLN A 362 -3.69 -12.94 1.08
N THR A 363 -3.83 -11.99 2.01
CA THR A 363 -2.80 -10.99 2.30
C THR A 363 -2.23 -11.18 3.70
N TYR A 364 -1.01 -10.74 3.94
CA TYR A 364 -0.38 -10.71 5.26
C TYR A 364 0.13 -9.32 5.55
N THR A 365 -0.02 -8.89 6.80
CA THR A 365 0.52 -7.63 7.30
C THR A 365 1.91 -7.85 7.86
N TRP A 366 2.82 -6.92 7.59
CA TRP A 366 4.07 -6.84 8.32
C TRP A 366 3.88 -5.99 9.58
N ASP A 367 3.84 -6.65 10.75
CA ASP A 367 3.48 -5.99 12.01
C ASP A 367 4.66 -5.42 12.80
N ASN A 368 5.90 -5.79 12.46
CA ASN A 368 7.09 -5.46 13.26
C ASN A 368 7.58 -4.01 13.10
N SER A 369 7.09 -3.29 12.10
CA SER A 369 7.39 -1.87 11.87
C SER A 369 6.17 -1.14 11.32
N THR A 370 6.26 0.18 11.20
CA THR A 370 5.21 1.04 10.63
C THR A 370 5.83 2.13 9.76
N TYR A 371 5.02 2.73 8.90
CA TYR A 371 5.36 3.97 8.18
C TYR A 371 4.26 5.02 8.38
N GLY A 372 4.62 6.30 8.17
CA GLY A 372 3.70 7.43 8.32
C GLY A 372 2.99 7.41 9.67
N ASP A 373 1.67 7.56 9.65
CA ASP A 373 0.79 7.63 10.82
C ASP A 373 0.48 6.25 11.45
N GLY A 374 1.50 5.40 11.57
CA GLY A 374 1.37 4.05 12.14
C GLY A 374 0.79 3.00 11.18
N LYS A 375 0.75 3.29 9.88
CA LYS A 375 0.33 2.34 8.84
C LYS A 375 1.30 1.16 8.74
N LYS A 376 0.79 0.04 8.25
CA LYS A 376 1.53 -1.22 8.13
C LYS A 376 1.83 -1.57 6.69
N PHE A 377 2.94 -2.27 6.48
CA PHE A 377 3.38 -2.71 5.16
C PHE A 377 2.65 -3.99 4.74
N ILE A 378 2.47 -4.17 3.43
CA ILE A 378 2.05 -5.46 2.91
C ILE A 378 3.22 -6.45 3.04
N GLY A 379 3.02 -7.48 3.85
CA GLY A 379 3.99 -8.54 4.07
C GLY A 379 3.90 -9.62 3.00
N SER A 380 2.72 -9.94 2.50
CA SER A 380 2.55 -10.91 1.40
C SER A 380 1.17 -10.78 0.81
N ALA A 381 1.01 -11.19 -0.45
CA ALA A 381 -0.27 -11.31 -1.12
C ALA A 381 -0.17 -12.39 -2.20
N PHE A 382 -1.16 -13.28 -2.26
CA PHE A 382 -1.19 -14.34 -3.27
C PHE A 382 -2.59 -14.95 -3.41
N PRO A 383 -2.89 -15.59 -4.56
CA PRO A 383 -4.09 -16.41 -4.72
C PRO A 383 -4.12 -17.58 -3.72
N SER A 384 -5.12 -17.64 -2.86
CA SER A 384 -5.35 -18.81 -2.01
C SER A 384 -5.99 -19.91 -2.85
N THR A 385 -5.22 -20.91 -3.22
CA THR A 385 -5.72 -22.05 -3.98
C THR A 385 -6.41 -23.06 -3.05
N PRO A 386 -7.56 -23.64 -3.44
CA PRO A 386 -8.20 -24.72 -2.71
C PRO A 386 -7.23 -25.89 -2.50
N ARG A 387 -7.37 -26.54 -1.34
CA ARG A 387 -6.70 -27.80 -1.06
C ARG A 387 -7.51 -28.95 -1.67
N THR A 388 -6.90 -29.70 -2.58
CA THR A 388 -7.51 -30.92 -3.13
C THR A 388 -7.34 -32.06 -2.12
N MET A 389 -8.43 -32.76 -1.77
CA MET A 389 -8.38 -33.90 -0.85
C MET A 389 -7.77 -35.13 -1.48
#